data_AF-A0A9E8HUH3-F1
#
_entry.id   AF-A0A9E8HUH3-F1
#
_cell.length_a   1.000
_cell.length_b   1.000
_cell.length_c   1.000
_cell.angle_alpha   90.00
_cell.angle_beta   90.00
_cell.angle_gamma   90.00
#
_symmetry.space_group_name_H-M   'P 1'
#
loop_
_entity.id
_entity.type
_entity.pdbx_description
1 polymer ?
#
loop_
_entity_poly.entity_id
_entity_poly.type
_entity_poly.pdbx_seq_one_letter_code
_entity_poly.pdbx_strand_id
1 'polypeptide(L)'
;MQYFLDWLTGQHPYLPSIITITVITLLLIGINRFTLKRLSKNQGQLLRQQLFMITITFIGVISILVSLPISDSIKGQIFSLLGIVVSAAIALSSTTFVGNAMAGLMLTGVKVFKIGDFVRVGDHFGRVSERGLLHVEIQTEDRDLTTLPNLYLVTNPTKVIHAEGTVISAEVSLGYDISRKRIEKHLLAAAELSNLESPFVQVISLGDFSVLYRLSGLLIDVKKIITARSELHKNILDSLQQGGIEIVSPTFMNTRSFNPNHNFIAPSHLSKTEAEIPNEVEIESILFDKAEQAETLSYISRKLKRITIGKEKLITLLENTSNAEEADKLQHRIEHLEAIEAKLANLKSEMNKAQKPKK
;
A
#
# COMPACT_ATOMS: atom_id res chain seq x y z
N MET A 1 -69.33 19.12 -21.26
CA MET A 1 -68.50 18.36 -22.21
C MET A 1 -67.73 19.27 -23.16
N GLN A 2 -68.37 20.27 -23.79
CA GLN A 2 -67.69 21.25 -24.66
C GLN A 2 -66.52 21.99 -23.99
N TYR A 3 -66.69 22.52 -22.77
CA TYR A 3 -65.61 23.15 -22.00
C TYR A 3 -64.43 22.23 -21.68
N PHE A 4 -64.67 20.92 -21.52
CA PHE A 4 -63.61 19.95 -21.28
C PHE A 4 -62.88 19.59 -22.57
N LEU A 5 -63.61 19.52 -23.69
CA LEU A 5 -63.03 19.32 -25.02
C LEU A 5 -62.27 20.56 -25.48
N ASP A 6 -62.76 21.78 -25.25
CA ASP A 6 -62.06 23.05 -25.52
C ASP A 6 -60.85 23.28 -24.59
N TRP A 7 -60.88 22.72 -23.37
CA TRP A 7 -59.70 22.66 -22.50
C TRP A 7 -58.64 21.66 -23.01
N LEU A 8 -59.08 20.59 -23.69
CA LEU A 8 -58.22 19.55 -24.31
C LEU A 8 -57.69 19.96 -25.69
N THR A 9 -58.45 20.73 -26.47
CA THR A 9 -58.12 21.22 -27.81
C THR A 9 -57.59 22.65 -27.82
N GLY A 10 -57.76 23.39 -26.72
CA GLY A 10 -57.21 24.72 -26.51
C GLY A 10 -55.69 24.66 -26.46
N GLN A 11 -55.04 25.57 -27.18
CA GLN A 11 -53.59 25.80 -27.14
C GLN A 11 -53.16 26.33 -25.76
N HIS A 12 -53.32 25.54 -24.69
CA HIS A 12 -52.75 25.88 -23.40
C HIS A 12 -51.26 25.59 -23.45
N PRO A 13 -50.39 26.61 -23.32
CA PRO A 13 -48.95 26.45 -23.46
C PRO A 13 -48.34 25.41 -22.49
N TYR A 14 -49.03 25.11 -21.40
CA TYR A 14 -48.59 24.19 -20.34
C TYR A 14 -48.99 22.72 -20.55
N LEU A 15 -49.92 22.41 -21.47
CA LEU A 15 -50.35 21.02 -21.74
C LEU A 15 -49.18 20.09 -22.10
N PRO A 16 -48.27 20.47 -23.03
CA PRO A 16 -47.09 19.67 -23.34
C PRO A 16 -46.18 19.43 -22.12
N SER A 17 -46.02 20.43 -21.26
CA SER A 17 -45.19 20.32 -20.05
C SER A 17 -45.77 19.37 -19.00
N ILE A 18 -47.09 19.37 -18.81
CA ILE A 18 -47.75 18.44 -17.88
C ILE A 18 -47.64 17.01 -18.41
N ILE A 19 -47.81 16.81 -19.72
CA ILE A 19 -47.67 15.50 -20.37
C ILE A 19 -46.23 14.98 -20.22
N THR A 20 -45.22 15.80 -20.51
CA THR A 20 -43.81 15.37 -20.40
C THR A 20 -43.42 15.04 -18.96
N ILE A 21 -43.82 15.86 -17.98
CA ILE A 21 -43.60 15.57 -16.55
C ILE A 21 -44.26 14.24 -16.16
N THR A 22 -45.50 14.01 -16.58
CA THR A 22 -46.24 12.78 -16.25
C THR A 22 -45.58 11.55 -16.87
N VAL A 23 -45.20 11.63 -18.16
CA VAL A 23 -44.53 10.53 -18.88
C VAL A 23 -43.17 10.20 -18.26
N ILE A 24 -42.35 11.21 -17.98
CA ILE A 24 -41.01 11.02 -17.39
C ILE A 24 -41.13 10.43 -15.98
N THR A 25 -42.09 10.91 -15.18
CA THR A 25 -42.32 10.41 -13.83
C THR A 25 -42.77 8.94 -13.86
N LEU A 26 -43.71 8.59 -14.74
CA LEU A 26 -44.15 7.20 -14.93
C LEU A 26 -43.02 6.31 -15.44
N LEU A 27 -42.17 6.81 -16.34
CA LEU A 27 -41.00 6.10 -16.86
C LEU A 27 -39.98 5.83 -15.75
N LEU A 28 -39.66 6.84 -14.92
CA LEU A 28 -38.76 6.69 -13.77
C LEU A 28 -39.30 5.68 -12.75
N ILE A 29 -40.59 5.74 -12.43
CA ILE A 29 -41.24 4.79 -11.51
C ILE A 29 -41.24 3.36 -12.09
N GLY A 30 -41.54 3.22 -13.39
CA GLY A 30 -41.56 1.95 -14.10
C GLY A 30 -40.18 1.28 -14.12
N ILE A 31 -39.14 2.05 -14.47
CA ILE A 31 -37.75 1.57 -14.47
C ILE A 31 -37.31 1.23 -13.04
N ASN A 32 -37.57 2.09 -12.05
CA ASN A 32 -37.22 1.80 -10.66
C ASN A 32 -37.86 0.50 -10.17
N ARG A 33 -39.17 0.30 -10.42
CA ARG A 33 -39.88 -0.94 -10.05
C ARG A 33 -39.38 -2.18 -10.80
N PHE A 34 -39.07 -2.05 -12.09
CA PHE A 34 -38.52 -3.15 -12.89
C PHE A 34 -37.14 -3.57 -12.41
N THR A 35 -36.32 -2.61 -12.02
CA THR A 35 -34.94 -2.82 -11.58
C THR A 35 -34.89 -3.44 -10.18
N LEU A 36 -35.74 -2.96 -9.25
CA LEU A 36 -35.89 -3.53 -7.91
C LEU A 36 -36.43 -4.98 -7.94
N LYS A 37 -37.29 -5.34 -8.90
CA LYS A 37 -37.81 -6.71 -9.04
C LYS A 37 -36.79 -7.73 -9.56
N ARG A 38 -35.67 -7.28 -10.15
CA ARG A 38 -34.61 -8.14 -10.69
C ARG A 38 -33.38 -8.23 -9.77
N LEU A 39 -33.52 -7.86 -8.49
CA LEU A 39 -32.40 -7.79 -7.54
C LEU A 39 -31.83 -9.19 -7.22
N SER A 40 -30.76 -9.53 -7.91
CA SER A 40 -29.76 -10.49 -7.43
C SER A 40 -28.71 -9.76 -6.59
N LYS A 41 -28.21 -10.44 -5.54
CA LYS A 41 -27.26 -9.98 -4.49
C LYS A 41 -25.86 -9.53 -5.00
N ASN A 42 -25.71 -9.11 -6.25
CA ASN A 42 -24.42 -8.68 -6.80
C ASN A 42 -24.23 -7.15 -6.68
N GLN A 43 -23.31 -6.73 -5.81
CA GLN A 43 -22.96 -5.32 -5.58
C GLN A 43 -22.61 -4.55 -6.88
N GLY A 44 -21.95 -5.21 -7.85
CA GLY A 44 -21.62 -4.59 -9.14
C GLY A 44 -22.82 -4.31 -10.05
N GLN A 45 -23.96 -4.99 -9.85
CA GLN A 45 -25.20 -4.65 -10.56
C GLN A 45 -25.86 -3.42 -9.94
N LEU A 46 -25.73 -3.20 -8.64
CA LEU A 46 -26.31 -2.06 -7.94
C LEU A 46 -25.69 -0.73 -8.38
N LEU A 47 -24.36 -0.65 -8.48
CA LEU A 47 -23.66 0.57 -8.94
C LEU A 47 -24.09 0.96 -10.36
N ARG A 48 -24.14 0.00 -11.28
CA ARG A 48 -24.57 0.24 -12.68
C ARG A 48 -26.00 0.75 -12.75
N GLN A 49 -26.89 0.19 -11.92
CA GLN A 49 -28.28 0.61 -11.85
C GLN A 49 -28.40 2.04 -11.30
N GLN A 50 -27.65 2.38 -10.25
CA GLN A 50 -27.63 3.74 -9.70
C GLN A 50 -27.15 4.76 -10.72
N LEU A 51 -26.06 4.47 -11.44
CA LEU A 51 -25.57 5.34 -12.52
C LEU A 51 -26.59 5.51 -13.65
N PHE A 52 -27.26 4.42 -14.04
CA PHE A 52 -28.31 4.45 -15.06
C PHE A 52 -29.50 5.30 -14.61
N MET A 53 -29.96 5.14 -13.37
CA MET A 53 -31.04 5.93 -12.79
C MET A 53 -30.68 7.42 -12.69
N ILE A 54 -29.46 7.75 -12.26
CA ILE A 54 -28.97 9.14 -12.23
C ILE A 54 -28.99 9.74 -13.64
N THR A 55 -28.51 8.99 -14.63
CA THR A 55 -28.47 9.43 -16.03
C THR A 55 -29.87 9.70 -16.58
N ILE A 56 -30.82 8.77 -16.40
CA ILE A 56 -32.20 8.97 -16.86
C ILE A 56 -32.87 10.15 -16.13
N THR A 57 -32.64 10.27 -14.82
CA THR A 57 -33.20 11.38 -14.05
C THR A 57 -32.68 12.72 -14.58
N PHE A 58 -31.39 12.81 -14.87
CA PHE A 58 -30.78 14.00 -15.46
C PHE A 58 -31.36 14.34 -16.84
N ILE A 59 -31.51 13.35 -17.73
CA ILE A 59 -32.18 13.51 -19.03
C ILE A 59 -33.64 13.94 -18.86
N GLY A 60 -34.34 13.39 -17.87
CA GLY A 60 -35.71 13.74 -17.53
C GLY A 60 -35.84 15.20 -17.11
N VAL A 61 -34.96 15.68 -16.22
CA VAL A 61 -34.91 17.10 -15.82
C VAL A 61 -34.69 18.02 -17.01
N ILE A 62 -33.75 17.68 -17.91
CA ILE A 62 -33.51 18.45 -19.14
C ILE A 62 -34.76 18.45 -20.03
N SER A 63 -35.41 17.30 -20.20
CA SER A 63 -36.60 17.16 -21.06
C SER A 63 -37.79 17.97 -20.54
N ILE A 64 -37.98 18.01 -19.21
CA ILE A 64 -38.98 18.87 -18.57
C ILE A 64 -38.65 20.34 -18.84
N LEU A 65 -37.38 20.73 -18.69
CA LEU A 65 -36.94 22.10 -18.91
C LEU A 65 -37.20 22.58 -20.36
N VAL A 66 -36.94 21.72 -21.34
CA VAL A 66 -37.21 21.99 -22.76
C VAL A 66 -38.71 22.17 -23.01
N SER A 67 -39.54 21.35 -22.36
CA SER A 67 -40.99 21.33 -22.53
C SER A 67 -41.72 22.50 -21.85
N LEU A 68 -41.05 23.27 -20.98
CA LEU A 68 -41.67 24.42 -20.32
C LEU A 68 -41.96 25.54 -21.33
N PRO A 69 -43.15 26.16 -21.28
CA PRO A 69 -43.51 27.27 -22.16
C PRO A 69 -42.97 28.62 -21.65
N ILE A 70 -41.65 28.70 -21.55
CA ILE A 70 -40.91 29.92 -21.19
C ILE A 70 -40.16 30.44 -22.41
N SER A 71 -39.80 31.73 -22.41
CA SER A 71 -39.08 32.34 -23.54
C SER A 71 -37.70 31.70 -23.71
N ASP A 72 -37.21 31.65 -24.96
CA ASP A 72 -35.91 31.04 -25.27
C ASP A 72 -34.75 31.74 -24.55
N SER A 73 -34.88 33.04 -24.29
CA SER A 73 -33.91 33.80 -23.47
C SER A 73 -33.81 33.27 -22.04
N ILE A 74 -34.95 32.98 -21.40
CA ILE A 74 -35.01 32.44 -20.04
C ILE A 74 -34.54 30.98 -20.03
N LYS A 75 -34.91 30.18 -21.05
CA LYS A 75 -34.38 28.81 -21.21
C LYS A 75 -32.86 28.82 -21.28
N GLY A 76 -32.28 29.70 -22.11
CA GLY A 76 -30.84 29.85 -22.25
C GLY A 76 -30.14 30.21 -20.94
N GLN A 77 -30.71 31.14 -20.15
CA GLN A 77 -30.19 31.49 -18.83
C GLN A 77 -30.24 30.31 -17.85
N ILE A 78 -31.35 29.57 -17.82
CA ILE A 78 -31.49 28.40 -16.92
C ILE A 78 -30.53 27.29 -17.35
N PHE A 79 -30.36 27.01 -18.64
CA PHE A 79 -29.37 26.04 -19.12
C PHE A 79 -27.94 26.44 -18.78
N SER A 80 -27.61 27.73 -18.91
CA SER A 80 -26.29 28.25 -18.52
C SER A 80 -26.04 28.06 -17.02
N LEU A 81 -27.02 28.45 -16.18
CA LEU A 81 -26.92 28.27 -14.73
C LEU A 81 -26.82 26.79 -14.35
N LEU A 82 -27.65 25.93 -14.95
CA LEU A 82 -27.60 24.49 -14.74
C LEU A 82 -26.24 23.91 -15.15
N GLY A 83 -25.69 24.34 -16.28
CA GLY A 83 -24.37 23.95 -16.74
C GLY A 83 -23.27 24.34 -15.75
N ILE A 84 -23.30 25.58 -15.24
CA ILE A 84 -22.35 26.04 -14.23
C ILE A 84 -22.48 25.23 -12.94
N VAL A 85 -23.69 25.05 -12.42
CA VAL A 85 -23.93 24.32 -11.17
C VAL A 85 -23.51 22.85 -11.30
N VAL A 86 -23.88 22.18 -12.39
CA VAL A 86 -23.53 20.77 -12.63
C VAL A 86 -22.03 20.62 -12.83
N SER A 87 -21.40 21.49 -13.61
CA SER A 87 -19.94 21.46 -13.80
C SER A 87 -19.18 21.71 -12.50
N ALA A 88 -19.60 22.68 -11.70
CA ALA A 88 -19.02 22.96 -10.38
C ALA A 88 -19.21 21.77 -9.42
N ALA A 89 -20.39 21.15 -9.40
CA ALA A 89 -20.67 19.98 -8.57
C ALA A 89 -19.77 18.79 -8.96
N ILE A 90 -19.61 18.51 -10.26
CA ILE A 90 -18.73 17.46 -10.76
C ILE A 90 -17.27 17.77 -10.43
N ALA A 91 -16.83 19.01 -10.67
CA ALA A 91 -15.46 19.45 -10.38
C ALA A 91 -15.15 19.29 -8.89
N LEU A 92 -16.00 19.82 -8.00
CA LEU A 92 -15.79 19.76 -6.56
C LEU A 92 -15.83 18.31 -6.04
N SER A 93 -16.77 17.50 -6.52
CA SER A 93 -16.90 16.09 -6.11
C SER A 93 -15.76 15.21 -6.62
N SER A 94 -15.13 15.56 -7.75
CA SER A 94 -14.03 14.78 -8.34
C SER A 94 -12.65 15.14 -7.79
N THR A 95 -12.52 16.25 -7.05
CA THR A 95 -11.23 16.74 -6.51
C THR A 95 -10.42 15.66 -5.78
N THR A 96 -11.04 14.89 -4.89
CA THR A 96 -10.35 13.83 -4.14
C THR A 96 -9.89 12.69 -5.04
N PHE A 97 -10.69 12.30 -6.04
CA PHE A 97 -10.34 11.24 -6.97
C PHE A 97 -9.16 11.67 -7.86
N VAL A 98 -9.24 12.86 -8.45
CA VAL A 98 -8.17 13.44 -9.27
C VAL A 98 -6.91 13.66 -8.44
N GLY A 99 -7.05 14.13 -7.20
CA GLY A 99 -5.93 14.32 -6.27
C GLY A 99 -5.16 13.02 -5.99
N ASN A 100 -5.88 11.92 -5.73
CA ASN A 100 -5.25 10.61 -5.52
C ASN A 100 -4.61 10.06 -6.81
N ALA A 101 -5.23 10.25 -7.97
CA ALA A 101 -4.66 9.84 -9.25
C ALA A 101 -3.36 10.59 -9.56
N MET A 102 -3.34 11.91 -9.39
CA MET A 102 -2.17 12.75 -9.59
C MET A 102 -1.06 12.42 -8.59
N ALA A 103 -1.41 12.21 -7.32
CA ALA A 103 -0.47 11.75 -6.30
C ALA A 103 0.14 10.37 -6.68
N GLY A 104 -0.66 9.45 -7.22
CA GLY A 104 -0.19 8.15 -7.70
C GLY A 104 0.81 8.25 -8.86
N LEU A 105 0.53 9.12 -9.84
CA LEU A 105 1.45 9.41 -10.94
C LEU A 105 2.75 10.02 -10.42
N MET A 106 2.68 10.97 -9.49
CA MET A 106 3.85 11.60 -8.87
C MET A 106 4.71 10.56 -8.12
N LEU A 107 4.11 9.75 -7.25
CA LEU A 107 4.81 8.68 -6.51
C LEU A 107 5.48 7.67 -7.46
N THR A 108 4.90 7.45 -8.64
CA THR A 108 5.47 6.59 -9.68
C THR A 108 6.62 7.27 -10.42
N GLY A 109 6.51 8.56 -10.71
CA GLY A 109 7.56 9.34 -11.36
C GLY A 109 8.81 9.50 -10.49
N VAL A 110 8.63 9.89 -9.22
CA VAL A 110 9.73 10.12 -8.27
C VAL A 110 10.35 8.81 -7.77
N LYS A 111 9.61 7.69 -7.83
CA LYS A 111 10.05 6.35 -7.37
C LYS A 111 10.51 6.33 -5.91
N VAL A 112 9.75 6.99 -5.03
CA VAL A 112 10.06 7.10 -3.58
C VAL A 112 10.26 5.72 -2.93
N PHE A 113 9.41 4.75 -3.27
CA PHE A 113 9.51 3.35 -2.84
C PHE A 113 8.99 2.42 -3.93
N LYS A 114 9.23 1.11 -3.79
CA LYS A 114 8.83 0.04 -4.71
C LYS A 114 8.01 -1.02 -3.96
N ILE A 115 7.32 -1.88 -4.72
CA ILE A 115 6.68 -3.08 -4.16
C ILE A 115 7.78 -3.96 -3.55
N GLY A 116 7.56 -4.39 -2.31
CA GLY A 116 8.53 -5.14 -1.51
C GLY A 116 9.32 -4.31 -0.49
N ASP A 117 9.36 -2.98 -0.61
CA ASP A 117 10.02 -2.11 0.38
C ASP A 117 9.17 -2.02 1.66
N PHE A 118 9.83 -1.84 2.81
CA PHE A 118 9.15 -1.49 4.05
C PHE A 118 8.94 0.02 4.12
N VAL A 119 7.75 0.45 4.53
CA VAL A 119 7.39 1.85 4.64
C VAL A 119 6.76 2.13 6.01
N ARG A 120 6.98 3.34 6.51
CA ARG A 120 6.28 3.88 7.68
C ARG A 120 5.70 5.25 7.37
N VAL A 121 4.38 5.40 7.53
CA VAL A 121 3.65 6.65 7.26
C VAL A 121 2.68 6.91 8.40
N GLY A 122 2.96 7.95 9.19
CA GLY A 122 2.32 8.11 10.50
C GLY A 122 2.55 6.86 11.36
N ASP A 123 1.47 6.27 11.84
CA ASP A 123 1.48 5.07 12.69
C ASP A 123 1.44 3.76 11.90
N HIS A 124 1.29 3.83 10.57
CA HIS A 124 1.23 2.64 9.72
C HIS A 124 2.64 2.18 9.35
N PHE A 125 3.02 0.97 9.76
CA PHE A 125 4.24 0.29 9.36
C PHE A 125 3.90 -1.01 8.62
N GLY A 126 4.56 -1.26 7.49
CA GLY A 126 4.34 -2.48 6.74
C GLY A 126 5.16 -2.55 5.47
N ARG A 127 5.03 -3.67 4.76
CA ARG A 127 5.70 -3.97 3.51
C ARG A 127 4.75 -3.71 2.34
N VAL A 128 5.18 -2.97 1.33
CA VAL A 128 4.34 -2.58 0.20
C VAL A 128 3.93 -3.81 -0.63
N SER A 129 2.64 -4.13 -0.63
CA SER A 129 2.05 -5.26 -1.36
C SER A 129 1.46 -4.84 -2.71
N GLU A 130 0.86 -3.66 -2.81
CA GLU A 130 0.26 -3.20 -4.05
C GLU A 130 0.46 -1.70 -4.26
N ARG A 131 0.56 -1.29 -5.54
CA ARG A 131 0.54 0.11 -5.94
C ARG A 131 -0.51 0.32 -7.02
N GLY A 132 -1.65 0.86 -6.64
CA GLY A 132 -2.74 1.24 -7.53
C GLY A 132 -2.65 2.69 -8.00
N LEU A 133 -3.59 3.07 -8.88
CA LEU A 133 -3.69 4.46 -9.37
C LEU A 133 -4.11 5.44 -8.27
N LEU A 134 -4.93 4.99 -7.31
CA LEU A 134 -5.52 5.85 -6.27
C LEU A 134 -5.01 5.56 -4.87
N HIS A 135 -4.40 4.40 -4.66
CA HIS A 135 -3.97 3.94 -3.35
C HIS A 135 -2.72 3.07 -3.45
N VAL A 136 -2.07 2.87 -2.31
CA VAL A 136 -1.04 1.85 -2.08
C VAL A 136 -1.54 0.94 -0.98
N GLU A 137 -1.31 -0.36 -1.13
CA GLU A 137 -1.58 -1.34 -0.08
C GLU A 137 -0.26 -1.74 0.58
N ILE A 138 -0.27 -1.81 1.90
CA ILE A 138 0.82 -2.36 2.70
C ILE A 138 0.31 -3.54 3.50
N GLN A 139 1.15 -4.56 3.65
CA GLN A 139 0.91 -5.65 4.59
C GLN A 139 1.66 -5.35 5.88
N THR A 140 0.95 -5.34 7.00
CA THR A 140 1.49 -5.00 8.33
C THR A 140 2.16 -6.21 8.98
N GLU A 141 2.84 -5.99 10.11
CA GLU A 141 3.46 -7.06 10.90
C GLU A 141 2.44 -8.03 11.53
N ASP A 142 1.16 -7.65 11.58
CA ASP A 142 0.05 -8.51 11.99
C ASP A 142 -0.58 -9.28 10.81
N ARG A 143 0.07 -9.25 9.63
CA ARG A 143 -0.41 -9.82 8.36
C ARG A 143 -1.66 -9.12 7.78
N ASP A 144 -2.14 -8.05 8.41
CA ASP A 144 -3.28 -7.27 7.90
C ASP A 144 -2.91 -6.42 6.67
N LEU A 145 -3.87 -6.24 5.76
CA LEU A 145 -3.75 -5.40 4.58
C LEU A 145 -4.31 -4.00 4.84
N THR A 146 -3.43 -3.01 4.88
CA THR A 146 -3.79 -1.60 5.07
C THR A 146 -3.72 -0.86 3.74
N THR A 147 -4.84 -0.28 3.32
CA THR A 147 -4.92 0.56 2.11
C THR A 147 -4.73 2.03 2.46
N LEU A 148 -3.70 2.65 1.89
CA LEU A 148 -3.36 4.07 2.08
C LEU A 148 -3.68 4.86 0.80
N PRO A 149 -4.50 5.92 0.87
CA PRO A 149 -4.73 6.80 -0.28
C PRO A 149 -3.41 7.43 -0.75
N ASN A 150 -3.21 7.55 -2.06
CA ASN A 150 -2.00 8.17 -2.61
C ASN A 150 -1.81 9.61 -2.14
N LEU A 151 -2.90 10.36 -2.01
CA LEU A 151 -2.86 11.73 -1.50
C LEU A 151 -2.36 11.78 -0.04
N TYR A 152 -2.70 10.79 0.78
CA TYR A 152 -2.22 10.69 2.16
C TYR A 152 -0.70 10.47 2.21
N LEU A 153 -0.16 9.63 1.33
CA LEU A 153 1.27 9.36 1.24
C LEU A 153 2.10 10.58 0.79
N VAL A 154 1.53 11.43 -0.07
CA VAL A 154 2.20 12.65 -0.55
C VAL A 154 2.11 13.79 0.47
N THR A 155 1.05 13.82 1.27
CA THR A 155 0.82 14.89 2.27
C THR A 155 1.48 14.61 3.62
N ASN A 156 1.88 13.36 3.90
CA ASN A 156 2.51 12.98 5.16
C ASN A 156 3.96 12.50 4.96
N PRO A 157 4.86 12.74 5.93
CA PRO A 157 6.21 12.20 5.88
C PRO A 157 6.19 10.67 5.78
N THR A 158 6.83 10.15 4.74
CA THR A 158 6.96 8.71 4.48
C THR A 158 8.40 8.31 4.71
N LYS A 159 8.64 7.40 5.65
CA LYS A 159 9.94 6.74 5.85
C LYS A 159 9.98 5.47 5.02
N VAL A 160 11.04 5.31 4.24
CA VAL A 160 11.27 4.11 3.43
C VAL A 160 12.50 3.40 3.97
N ILE A 161 12.36 2.11 4.20
CA ILE A 161 13.46 1.22 4.57
C ILE A 161 13.81 0.45 3.30
N HIS A 162 14.92 0.83 2.69
CA HIS A 162 15.38 0.27 1.42
C HIS A 162 15.85 -1.16 1.58
N ALA A 163 15.65 -1.99 0.55
CA ALA A 163 16.11 -3.38 0.54
C ALA A 163 17.63 -3.54 0.56
N GLU A 164 18.41 -2.47 0.33
CA GLU A 164 19.88 -2.49 0.31
C GLU A 164 20.50 -2.47 1.70
N GLY A 165 19.71 -2.14 2.73
CA GLY A 165 20.15 -2.15 4.12
C GLY A 165 19.48 -1.08 4.96
N THR A 166 19.48 -1.27 6.27
CA THR A 166 18.96 -0.28 7.21
C THR A 166 19.67 -0.36 8.56
N VAL A 167 19.80 0.78 9.24
CA VAL A 167 20.30 0.77 10.62
C VAL A 167 19.15 0.38 11.53
N ILE A 168 19.31 -0.73 12.25
CA ILE A 168 18.43 -1.06 13.38
C ILE A 168 19.08 -0.61 14.67
N SER A 169 18.27 -0.35 15.70
CA SER A 169 18.76 0.11 16.98
C SER A 169 17.90 -0.41 18.11
N ALA A 170 18.53 -0.60 19.27
CA ALA A 170 17.87 -0.94 20.51
C ALA A 170 18.43 -0.05 21.63
N GLU A 171 17.55 0.34 22.55
CA GLU A 171 17.91 1.20 23.68
C GLU A 171 17.88 0.41 24.98
N VAL A 172 18.87 0.69 25.83
CA VAL A 172 18.96 0.09 27.15
C VAL A 172 19.42 1.13 28.16
N SER A 173 18.75 1.14 29.31
CA SER A 173 19.06 2.02 30.43
C SER A 173 19.87 1.24 31.47
N LEU A 174 21.06 1.76 31.83
CA LEU A 174 21.98 1.09 32.75
C LEU A 174 22.48 2.04 33.83
N GLY A 175 22.76 1.52 35.03
CA GLY A 175 23.19 2.32 36.19
C GLY A 175 24.55 3.01 36.03
N TYR A 176 24.78 4.05 36.82
CA TYR A 176 26.04 4.80 36.86
C TYR A 176 27.19 4.06 37.57
N ASP A 177 26.86 3.02 38.31
CA ASP A 177 27.78 2.15 39.05
C ASP A 177 28.65 1.27 38.14
N ILE A 178 28.33 1.21 36.84
CA ILE A 178 29.02 0.36 35.87
C ILE A 178 29.85 1.22 34.92
N SER A 179 31.11 0.81 34.70
CA SER A 179 32.00 1.48 33.75
C SER A 179 31.45 1.44 32.32
N ARG A 180 31.34 2.62 31.69
CA ARG A 180 30.96 2.81 30.28
C ARG A 180 31.68 1.84 29.34
N LYS A 181 33.01 1.68 29.48
CA LYS A 181 33.81 0.81 28.60
C LYS A 181 33.41 -0.65 28.69
N ARG A 182 32.99 -1.10 29.88
CA ARG A 182 32.51 -2.48 30.10
C ARG A 182 31.15 -2.67 29.42
N ILE A 183 30.24 -1.70 29.56
CA ILE A 183 28.93 -1.71 28.90
C ILE A 183 29.10 -1.76 27.37
N GLU A 184 29.88 -0.83 26.81
CA GLU A 184 30.10 -0.75 25.36
C GLU A 184 30.65 -2.07 24.78
N LYS A 185 31.58 -2.72 25.49
CA LYS A 185 32.13 -4.02 25.08
C LYS A 185 31.04 -5.08 24.94
N HIS A 186 30.13 -5.20 25.91
CA HIS A 186 29.06 -6.20 25.89
C HIS A 186 27.96 -5.86 24.87
N LEU A 187 27.63 -4.57 24.69
CA LEU A 187 26.66 -4.16 23.68
C LEU A 187 27.20 -4.38 22.25
N LEU A 188 28.48 -4.10 21.99
CA LEU A 188 29.06 -4.38 20.67
C LEU A 188 29.07 -5.89 20.37
N ALA A 189 29.41 -6.73 21.35
CA ALA A 189 29.34 -8.18 21.20
C ALA A 189 27.90 -8.66 20.89
N ALA A 190 26.89 -8.06 21.51
CA ALA A 190 25.48 -8.37 21.21
C ALA A 190 25.09 -8.05 19.76
N ALA A 191 25.58 -6.95 19.21
CA ALA A 191 25.32 -6.59 17.82
C ALA A 191 26.04 -7.51 16.82
N GLU A 192 27.26 -7.95 17.14
CA GLU A 192 27.98 -8.95 16.34
C GLU A 192 27.23 -10.28 16.30
N LEU A 193 26.72 -10.77 17.44
CA LEU A 193 25.85 -11.96 17.51
C LEU A 193 24.55 -11.81 16.72
N SER A 194 24.09 -10.57 16.53
CA SER A 194 22.89 -10.24 15.76
C SER A 194 23.16 -10.07 14.25
N ASN A 195 24.36 -10.39 13.77
CA ASN A 195 24.79 -10.22 12.38
C ASN A 195 24.66 -8.78 11.85
N LEU A 196 24.91 -7.78 12.70
CA LEU A 196 24.91 -6.37 12.29
C LEU A 196 26.30 -5.93 11.85
N GLU A 197 26.37 -5.24 10.71
CA GLU A 197 27.61 -4.64 10.23
C GLU A 197 27.87 -3.28 10.90
N SER A 198 29.15 -2.98 11.12
CA SER A 198 29.62 -1.71 11.69
C SER A 198 28.84 -1.26 12.94
N PRO A 199 28.73 -2.11 13.98
CA PRO A 199 27.96 -1.77 15.17
C PRO A 199 28.63 -0.63 15.95
N PHE A 200 27.80 0.24 16.54
CA PHE A 200 28.26 1.33 17.37
C PHE A 200 27.30 1.57 18.53
N VAL A 201 27.84 2.09 19.63
CA VAL A 201 27.08 2.43 20.83
C VAL A 201 27.09 3.94 21.02
N GLN A 202 25.93 4.51 21.32
CA GLN A 202 25.76 5.92 21.63
C GLN A 202 25.24 6.08 23.05
N VAL A 203 25.73 7.08 23.76
CA VAL A 203 25.09 7.59 24.98
C VAL A 203 24.05 8.62 24.54
N ILE A 204 22.77 8.30 24.69
CA ILE A 204 21.65 9.15 24.25
C ILE A 204 21.34 10.23 25.30
N SER A 205 21.30 9.85 26.57
CA SER A 205 21.03 10.78 27.67
C SER A 205 21.62 10.29 28.99
N LEU A 206 21.89 11.25 29.88
CA LEU A 206 22.26 11.03 31.27
C LEU A 206 21.01 11.32 32.10
N GLY A 207 20.29 10.27 32.51
CA GLY A 207 19.10 10.38 33.34
C GLY A 207 19.45 10.48 34.83
N ASP A 208 18.45 10.66 35.68
CA ASP A 208 18.65 10.87 37.11
C ASP A 208 19.27 9.65 37.82
N PHE A 209 18.94 8.44 37.35
CA PHE A 209 19.35 7.17 37.97
C PHE A 209 20.07 6.22 37.00
N SER A 210 20.15 6.56 35.72
CA SER A 210 20.72 5.70 34.70
C SER A 210 21.24 6.49 33.50
N VAL A 211 22.11 5.85 32.74
CA VAL A 211 22.57 6.31 31.42
C VAL A 211 21.79 5.53 30.37
N LEU A 212 21.16 6.26 29.43
CA LEU A 212 20.48 5.65 28.28
C LEU A 212 21.49 5.41 27.16
N TYR A 213 21.75 4.14 26.87
CA TYR A 213 22.57 3.71 25.76
C TYR A 213 21.70 3.29 24.58
N ARG A 214 22.15 3.58 23.36
CA ARG A 214 21.58 3.04 22.12
C ARG A 214 22.64 2.24 21.39
N LEU A 215 22.37 0.95 21.20
CA LEU A 215 23.15 0.09 20.32
C LEU A 215 22.53 0.15 18.93
N SER A 216 23.36 0.43 17.93
CA SER A 216 22.94 0.55 16.53
C SER A 216 23.89 -0.23 15.64
N GLY A 217 23.38 -0.76 14.53
CA GLY A 217 24.19 -1.44 13.52
C GLY A 217 23.44 -1.58 12.20
N LEU A 218 24.18 -1.76 11.12
CA LEU A 218 23.64 -1.91 9.77
C LEU A 218 23.15 -3.36 9.56
N LEU A 219 21.86 -3.50 9.29
CA LEU A 219 21.25 -4.75 8.85
C LEU A 219 21.21 -4.76 7.31
N ILE A 220 21.87 -5.74 6.69
CA ILE A 220 21.85 -5.93 5.23
C ILE A 220 20.55 -6.58 4.78
N ASP A 221 20.14 -7.68 5.44
CA ASP A 221 18.91 -8.39 5.11
C ASP A 221 17.69 -7.74 5.76
N VAL A 222 17.18 -6.71 5.11
CA VAL A 222 16.02 -5.95 5.56
C VAL A 222 14.74 -6.78 5.57
N LYS A 223 14.67 -7.90 4.84
CA LYS A 223 13.49 -8.77 4.89
C LYS A 223 13.26 -9.33 6.28
N LYS A 224 14.34 -9.53 7.05
CA LYS A 224 14.32 -10.07 8.42
C LYS A 224 14.25 -8.99 9.49
N ILE A 225 13.79 -7.78 9.17
CA ILE A 225 13.87 -6.65 10.10
C ILE A 225 13.16 -6.88 11.45
N ILE A 226 12.07 -7.65 11.45
CA ILE A 226 11.31 -7.95 12.68
C ILE A 226 12.12 -8.94 13.53
N THR A 227 12.55 -10.05 12.92
CA THR A 227 13.38 -11.06 13.59
C THR A 227 14.68 -10.43 14.09
N ALA A 228 15.38 -9.66 13.26
CA ALA A 228 16.63 -9.00 13.61
C ALA A 228 16.48 -8.01 14.78
N ARG A 229 15.36 -7.28 14.86
CA ARG A 229 15.08 -6.42 16.03
C ARG A 229 14.87 -7.25 17.28
N SER A 230 14.11 -8.34 17.20
CA SER A 230 13.91 -9.25 18.34
C SER A 230 15.23 -9.88 18.79
N GLU A 231 16.01 -10.42 17.87
CA GLU A 231 17.33 -11.01 18.14
C GLU A 231 18.30 -10.01 18.74
N LEU A 232 18.30 -8.75 18.28
CA LEU A 232 19.11 -7.70 18.88
C LEU A 232 18.77 -7.50 20.36
N HIS A 233 17.48 -7.46 20.72
CA HIS A 233 17.09 -7.34 22.14
C HIS A 233 17.49 -8.57 22.95
N LYS A 234 17.28 -9.79 22.43
CA LYS A 234 17.68 -11.03 23.10
C LYS A 234 19.19 -11.07 23.34
N ASN A 235 19.98 -10.78 22.31
CA ASN A 235 21.44 -10.77 22.38
C ASN A 235 21.97 -9.68 23.33
N ILE A 236 21.29 -8.53 23.43
CA ILE A 236 21.63 -7.51 24.44
C ILE A 236 21.40 -8.08 25.85
N LEU A 237 20.24 -8.68 26.11
CA LEU A 237 19.94 -9.28 27.41
C LEU A 237 20.99 -10.33 27.78
N ASP A 238 21.26 -11.28 26.87
CA ASP A 238 22.19 -12.38 27.09
C ASP A 238 23.63 -11.89 27.26
N SER A 239 24.08 -10.92 26.46
CA SER A 239 25.45 -10.39 26.52
C SER A 239 25.69 -9.56 27.79
N LEU A 240 24.71 -8.78 28.23
CA LEU A 240 24.77 -8.06 29.50
C LEU A 240 24.74 -9.02 30.69
N GLN A 241 23.90 -10.04 30.63
CA GLN A 241 23.81 -11.10 31.61
C GLN A 241 25.14 -11.86 31.78
N GLN A 242 25.76 -12.28 30.68
CA GLN A 242 27.10 -12.91 30.69
C GLN A 242 28.15 -11.97 31.28
N GLY A 243 28.00 -10.67 31.04
CA GLY A 243 28.83 -9.62 31.63
C GLY A 243 28.57 -9.36 33.10
N GLY A 244 27.59 -10.00 33.74
CA GLY A 244 27.16 -9.69 35.10
C GLY A 244 26.69 -8.24 35.25
N ILE A 245 26.12 -7.67 34.19
CA ILE A 245 25.56 -6.32 34.15
C ILE A 245 24.04 -6.44 34.33
N GLU A 246 23.56 -5.91 35.45
CA GLU A 246 22.12 -5.90 35.73
C GLU A 246 21.43 -4.75 34.97
N ILE A 247 20.29 -5.06 34.37
CA ILE A 247 19.41 -4.06 33.77
C ILE A 247 18.39 -3.64 34.83
N VAL A 248 18.60 -2.45 35.39
CA VAL A 248 17.72 -1.90 36.43
C VAL A 248 16.66 -1.00 35.81
N SER A 249 15.40 -1.19 36.22
CA SER A 249 14.33 -0.23 35.91
C SER A 249 14.44 0.98 36.84
N PRO A 250 14.44 2.23 36.32
CA PRO A 250 14.60 3.43 37.15
C PRO A 250 13.53 3.61 38.24
N THR A 251 12.38 2.91 38.14
CA THR A 251 11.26 3.04 39.10
C THR A 251 11.32 2.01 40.23
N PHE A 252 12.31 1.13 40.25
CA PHE A 252 12.34 -0.02 41.16
C PHE A 252 13.16 0.28 42.43
N MET A 253 12.53 0.93 43.42
CA MET A 253 12.96 0.80 44.82
C MET A 253 12.35 -0.49 45.38
N ASN A 254 13.05 -1.61 45.22
CA ASN A 254 12.64 -2.86 45.84
C ASN A 254 13.48 -3.11 47.09
N THR A 255 12.97 -2.69 48.26
CA THR A 255 13.51 -3.14 49.54
C THR A 255 13.05 -4.57 49.78
N ARG A 256 13.67 -5.52 49.09
CA ARG A 256 13.65 -6.93 49.47
C ARG A 256 14.99 -7.21 50.16
N SER A 257 14.93 -7.66 51.42
CA SER A 257 16.13 -8.15 52.10
C SER A 257 16.53 -9.46 51.45
N PHE A 258 17.50 -9.40 50.55
CA PHE A 258 18.09 -10.60 49.96
C PHE A 258 19.34 -11.01 50.74
N ASN A 259 19.63 -12.31 50.74
CA ASN A 259 20.89 -12.82 51.25
C ASN A 259 22.04 -12.21 50.40
N PRO A 260 23.22 -11.88 50.94
CA PRO A 260 24.32 -11.25 50.18
C PRO A 260 24.77 -12.04 48.95
N ASN A 261 24.40 -13.31 48.85
CA ASN A 261 24.72 -14.22 47.75
C ASN A 261 23.54 -14.47 46.79
N HIS A 262 22.45 -13.70 46.85
CA HIS A 262 21.32 -13.88 45.93
C HIS A 262 21.62 -13.24 44.57
N ASN A 263 21.65 -14.06 43.52
CA ASN A 263 21.92 -13.61 42.16
C ASN A 263 20.60 -13.10 41.52
N PHE A 264 20.55 -11.83 41.15
CA PHE A 264 19.40 -11.19 40.47
C PHE A 264 19.28 -11.58 38.99
N ILE A 265 20.34 -12.18 38.48
CA ILE A 265 20.44 -12.73 37.15
C ILE A 265 19.56 -13.98 37.08
N ALA A 266 18.60 -14.02 36.15
CA ALA A 266 17.84 -15.23 35.86
C ALA A 266 18.83 -16.39 35.62
N PRO A 267 18.66 -17.57 36.26
CA PRO A 267 19.58 -18.68 36.02
C PRO A 267 19.63 -18.95 34.52
N SER A 268 20.85 -18.99 33.96
CA SER A 268 21.05 -19.37 32.57
C SER A 268 20.64 -20.83 32.43
N HIS A 269 19.37 -21.09 32.19
CA HIS A 269 18.93 -22.35 31.64
C HIS A 269 19.42 -22.36 30.20
N LEU A 270 20.70 -22.68 30.00
CA LEU A 270 21.15 -23.34 28.78
C LEU A 270 20.45 -24.69 28.75
N SER A 271 19.14 -24.68 28.50
CA SER A 271 18.41 -25.85 28.10
C SER A 271 19.07 -26.28 26.80
N LYS A 272 19.84 -27.37 26.88
CA LYS A 272 20.27 -28.19 25.74
C LYS A 272 19.10 -28.80 24.95
N THR A 273 17.88 -28.39 25.25
CA THR A 273 16.77 -28.46 24.33
C THR A 273 16.51 -27.02 23.90
N GLU A 274 17.29 -26.55 22.92
CA GLU A 274 16.67 -25.81 21.83
C GLU A 274 15.45 -26.65 21.47
N ALA A 275 14.25 -26.20 21.85
CA ALA A 275 13.10 -26.63 21.11
C ALA A 275 13.47 -26.27 19.68
N GLU A 276 13.79 -27.27 18.87
CA GLU A 276 13.98 -27.11 17.44
C GLU A 276 12.73 -26.36 16.97
N ILE A 277 12.85 -25.04 16.85
CA ILE A 277 11.92 -24.25 16.08
C ILE A 277 12.03 -24.93 14.73
N PRO A 278 10.95 -25.57 14.23
CA PRO A 278 11.03 -26.40 13.05
C PRO A 278 11.78 -25.64 11.96
N ASN A 279 12.76 -26.30 11.35
CA ASN A 279 13.56 -25.75 10.26
C ASN A 279 12.72 -24.83 9.34
N GLU A 280 13.22 -23.61 9.12
CA GLU A 280 13.02 -22.82 7.91
C GLU A 280 11.62 -22.28 7.57
N VAL A 281 10.75 -21.97 8.54
CA VAL A 281 9.71 -20.97 8.24
C VAL A 281 10.18 -19.61 8.75
N GLU A 282 10.77 -18.82 7.86
CA GLU A 282 11.10 -17.41 8.13
C GLU A 282 9.81 -16.72 8.57
N ILE A 283 9.76 -16.17 9.80
CA ILE A 283 8.56 -15.57 10.39
C ILE A 283 7.96 -14.54 9.43
N GLU A 284 8.82 -13.79 8.75
CA GLU A 284 8.45 -12.76 7.79
C GLU A 284 7.75 -13.31 6.54
N SER A 285 8.00 -14.56 6.15
CA SER A 285 7.25 -15.21 5.06
C SER A 285 5.79 -15.47 5.43
N ILE A 286 5.50 -15.69 6.73
CA ILE A 286 4.12 -15.83 7.24
C ILE A 286 3.46 -14.45 7.31
N LEU A 287 4.18 -13.45 7.82
CA LEU A 287 3.65 -12.10 8.04
C LEU A 287 3.43 -11.32 6.74
N PHE A 288 4.32 -11.52 5.75
CA PHE A 288 4.38 -10.73 4.53
C PHE A 288 4.20 -11.55 3.25
N ASP A 289 3.47 -12.66 3.33
CA ASP A 289 3.22 -13.59 2.23
C ASP A 289 2.73 -12.89 0.93
N LYS A 290 1.72 -12.03 1.05
CA LYS A 290 1.18 -11.28 -0.10
C LYS A 290 2.20 -10.28 -0.65
N ALA A 291 2.90 -9.56 0.23
CA ALA A 291 3.90 -8.59 -0.18
C ALA A 291 5.11 -9.25 -0.88
N GLU A 292 5.51 -10.44 -0.43
CA GLU A 292 6.58 -11.23 -1.07
C GLU A 292 6.18 -11.75 -2.45
N GLN A 293 4.96 -12.28 -2.57
CA GLN A 293 4.40 -12.65 -3.87
C GLN A 293 4.30 -11.46 -4.83
N ALA A 294 3.89 -10.28 -4.31
CA ALA A 294 3.81 -9.08 -5.12
C ALA A 294 5.20 -8.56 -5.55
N GLU A 295 6.20 -8.63 -4.68
CA GLU A 295 7.59 -8.28 -5.00
C GLU A 295 8.12 -9.16 -6.13
N THR A 296 7.96 -10.48 -6.03
CA THR A 296 8.42 -11.45 -7.03
C THR A 296 7.71 -11.23 -8.38
N LEU A 297 6.39 -11.03 -8.38
CA LEU A 297 5.62 -10.66 -9.58
C LEU A 297 6.08 -9.34 -10.21
N SER A 298 6.37 -8.33 -9.37
CA SER A 298 6.89 -7.04 -9.79
C SER A 298 8.29 -7.16 -10.40
N TYR A 299 9.15 -7.99 -9.80
CA TYR A 299 10.49 -8.28 -10.33
C TYR A 299 10.42 -8.96 -11.70
N ILE A 300 9.60 -10.02 -11.84
CA ILE A 300 9.41 -10.71 -13.12
C ILE A 300 8.88 -9.74 -14.18
N SER A 301 7.88 -8.93 -13.83
CA SER A 301 7.29 -7.95 -14.75
C SER A 301 8.29 -6.89 -15.21
N ARG A 302 9.15 -6.39 -14.31
CA ARG A 302 10.23 -5.45 -14.65
C ARG A 302 11.28 -6.11 -15.54
N LYS A 303 11.63 -7.36 -15.27
CA LYS A 303 12.60 -8.14 -16.06
C LYS A 303 12.08 -8.38 -17.48
N LEU A 304 10.82 -8.80 -17.62
CA LEU A 304 10.14 -8.93 -18.91
C LEU A 304 10.17 -7.62 -19.69
N LYS A 305 9.75 -6.49 -19.09
CA LYS A 305 9.77 -5.19 -19.75
C LYS A 305 11.16 -4.79 -20.27
N ARG A 306 12.22 -5.08 -19.50
CA ARG A 306 13.61 -4.82 -19.93
C ARG A 306 14.02 -5.72 -21.10
N ILE A 307 13.61 -6.98 -21.10
CA ILE A 307 13.88 -7.93 -22.18
C ILE A 307 13.16 -7.48 -23.46
N THR A 308 11.87 -7.13 -23.39
CA THR A 308 11.09 -6.67 -24.55
C THR A 308 11.74 -5.42 -25.18
N ILE A 309 12.07 -4.40 -24.37
CA ILE A 309 12.76 -3.19 -24.87
C ILE A 309 14.14 -3.52 -25.45
N GLY A 310 14.90 -4.41 -24.81
CA GLY A 310 16.21 -4.84 -25.31
C GLY A 310 16.09 -5.59 -26.64
N LYS A 311 15.06 -6.42 -26.78
CA LYS A 311 14.76 -7.16 -28.01
C LYS A 311 14.36 -6.22 -29.14
N GLU A 312 13.47 -5.25 -28.90
CA GLU A 312 13.09 -4.23 -29.89
C GLU A 312 14.32 -3.49 -30.43
N LYS A 313 15.25 -3.10 -29.54
CA LYS A 313 16.52 -2.48 -29.96
C LYS A 313 17.37 -3.41 -30.84
N LEU A 314 17.47 -4.69 -30.50
CA LEU A 314 18.23 -5.65 -31.31
C LEU A 314 17.58 -5.89 -32.67
N ILE A 315 16.25 -5.93 -32.74
CA ILE A 315 15.51 -6.04 -34.01
C ILE A 315 15.81 -4.82 -34.89
N THR A 316 15.75 -3.60 -34.33
CA THR A 316 16.09 -2.39 -35.11
C THR A 316 17.56 -2.36 -35.55
N LEU A 317 18.48 -2.97 -34.79
CA LEU A 317 19.89 -3.08 -35.19
C LEU A 317 20.05 -4.11 -36.32
N LEU A 318 19.33 -5.22 -36.26
CA LEU A 318 19.32 -6.25 -37.29
C LEU A 318 18.83 -5.69 -38.63
N GLU A 319 17.74 -4.92 -38.62
CA GLU A 319 17.16 -4.27 -39.82
C GLU A 319 18.13 -3.28 -40.50
N ASN A 320 19.03 -2.65 -39.74
CA ASN A 320 19.99 -1.66 -40.23
C ASN A 320 21.38 -2.25 -40.54
N THR A 321 21.60 -3.55 -40.31
CA THR A 321 22.91 -4.20 -40.48
C THR A 321 23.04 -4.82 -41.87
N SER A 322 24.09 -4.45 -42.61
CA SER A 322 24.39 -5.00 -43.94
C SER A 322 25.36 -6.18 -43.94
N ASN A 323 25.95 -6.51 -42.79
CA ASN A 323 26.94 -7.57 -42.64
C ASN A 323 26.28 -8.89 -42.19
N ALA A 324 26.40 -9.96 -42.99
CA ALA A 324 25.73 -11.23 -42.74
C ALA A 324 26.17 -11.93 -41.45
N GLU A 325 27.45 -11.82 -41.07
CA GLU A 325 27.97 -12.47 -39.87
C GLU A 325 27.51 -11.78 -38.56
N GLU A 326 27.28 -10.47 -38.61
CA GLU A 326 26.72 -9.71 -37.48
C GLU A 326 25.20 -9.92 -37.37
N ALA A 327 24.51 -10.06 -38.50
CA ALA A 327 23.09 -10.39 -38.54
C ALA A 327 22.78 -11.73 -37.87
N ASP A 328 23.56 -12.78 -38.16
CA ASP A 328 23.39 -14.10 -37.53
C ASP A 328 23.61 -14.06 -36.00
N LYS A 329 24.61 -13.31 -35.54
CA LYS A 329 24.88 -13.13 -34.09
C LYS A 329 23.73 -12.39 -33.39
N LEU A 330 23.18 -11.36 -34.03
CA LEU A 330 22.02 -10.62 -33.53
C LEU A 330 20.77 -11.50 -33.48
N GLN A 331 20.52 -12.29 -34.53
CA GLN A 331 19.40 -13.21 -34.62
C GLN A 331 19.44 -14.26 -33.49
N HIS A 332 20.59 -14.90 -33.27
CA HIS A 332 20.77 -15.86 -32.17
C HIS A 332 20.55 -15.21 -30.79
N ARG A 333 20.96 -13.94 -30.62
CA ARG A 333 20.74 -13.22 -29.36
C ARG A 333 19.26 -12.89 -29.14
N ILE A 334 18.52 -12.57 -30.20
CA ILE A 334 17.07 -12.33 -30.16
C ILE A 334 16.35 -13.62 -29.76
N GLU A 335 16.63 -14.74 -30.42
CA GLU A 335 16.02 -16.06 -30.12
C GLU A 335 16.26 -16.48 -28.66
N HIS A 336 17.49 -16.30 -28.16
CA HIS A 336 17.80 -16.58 -26.76
C HIS A 336 16.98 -15.70 -25.79
N LEU A 337 16.78 -14.41 -26.11
CA LEU A 337 15.94 -13.53 -25.30
C LEU A 337 14.46 -13.93 -25.35
N GLU A 338 13.95 -14.40 -26.49
CA GLU A 338 12.58 -14.91 -26.64
C GLU A 338 12.33 -16.15 -25.80
N ALA A 339 13.28 -17.09 -25.77
CA ALA A 339 13.19 -18.26 -24.91
C ALA A 339 13.11 -17.89 -23.42
N ILE A 340 13.85 -16.86 -22.99
CA ILE A 340 13.78 -16.34 -21.61
C ILE A 340 12.45 -15.63 -21.36
N GLU A 341 12.00 -14.81 -22.30
CA GLU A 341 10.72 -14.09 -22.23
C GLU A 341 9.56 -15.08 -22.05
N ALA A 342 9.51 -16.15 -22.85
CA ALA A 342 8.49 -17.20 -22.76
C ALA A 342 8.50 -17.91 -21.39
N LYS A 343 9.68 -18.27 -20.87
CA LYS A 343 9.81 -18.88 -19.53
C LYS A 343 9.29 -17.96 -18.43
N LEU A 344 9.68 -16.69 -18.45
CA LEU A 344 9.25 -15.71 -17.45
C LEU A 344 7.75 -15.36 -17.56
N ALA A 345 7.20 -15.34 -18.77
CA ALA A 345 5.77 -15.12 -19.00
C ALA A 345 4.92 -16.28 -18.44
N ASN A 346 5.37 -17.53 -18.64
CA ASN A 346 4.73 -18.71 -18.07
C ASN A 346 4.73 -18.67 -16.54
N LEU A 347 5.89 -18.41 -15.92
CA LEU A 347 6.02 -18.28 -14.47
C LEU A 347 5.09 -17.20 -13.89
N LYS A 348 5.05 -16.02 -14.54
CA LYS A 348 4.12 -14.94 -14.15
C LYS A 348 2.66 -15.40 -14.22
N SER A 349 2.29 -16.17 -15.24
CA SER A 349 0.92 -16.66 -15.41
C SER A 349 0.51 -17.64 -14.32
N GLU A 350 1.43 -18.51 -13.87
CA GLU A 350 1.21 -19.46 -12.79
C GLU A 350 1.02 -18.76 -11.45
N MET A 351 1.88 -17.79 -11.14
CA MET A 351 1.79 -16.99 -9.92
C MET A 351 0.51 -16.16 -9.86
N ASN A 352 0.08 -15.54 -10.96
CA ASN A 352 -1.19 -14.82 -11.03
C ASN A 352 -2.42 -15.72 -10.81
N LYS A 353 -2.34 -17.02 -11.16
CA LYS A 353 -3.41 -17.99 -10.87
C LYS A 353 -3.46 -18.34 -9.38
N ALA A 354 -2.29 -18.46 -8.73
CA ALA A 354 -2.19 -18.72 -7.30
C ALA A 354 -2.75 -17.57 -6.44
N GLN A 355 -2.68 -16.33 -6.95
CA GLN A 355 -3.15 -15.13 -6.25
C GLN A 355 -4.69 -14.97 -6.23
N LYS A 356 -5.43 -15.66 -7.12
CA LYS A 356 -6.89 -15.57 -7.12
C LYS A 356 -7.43 -16.36 -5.94
N PRO A 357 -8.26 -15.77 -5.06
CA PRO A 357 -8.91 -16.52 -4.00
C PRO A 357 -9.70 -17.67 -4.64
N LYS A 358 -9.51 -18.90 -4.14
CA LYS A 358 -10.45 -19.99 -4.43
C LYS A 358 -11.82 -19.49 -4.00
N LYS A 359 -12.69 -19.25 -4.98
CA LYS A 359 -14.05 -18.75 -4.77
C LYS A 359 -14.87 -19.69 -3.91
#